data_AF-A0A3D1VI89-F1
#
_entry.id   AF-A0A3D1VI89-F1
#
_cell.length_a   1.000
_cell.length_b   1.000
_cell.length_c   1.000
_cell.angle_alpha   90.00
_cell.angle_beta   90.00
_cell.angle_gamma   90.00
#
_symmetry.space_group_name_H-M   'P 1'
#
loop_
_entity.id
_entity.type
_entity.pdbx_description
1 polymer ?
#
loop_
_entity_poly.entity_id
_entity_poly.type
_entity_poly.pdbx_seq_one_letter_code
_entity_poly.pdbx_strand_id
1 'polypeptide(L)'
;FPSLYEGLPVTVVEAQAAGLPCIISDKVTEEVILTPGAKRLSLEKGYDDWAGEIVSLVNKQTKFDNREAIIRAGYDIAHTTGILTQYYLEKV
;
A
#
# COMPACT_ATOMS: atom_id res chain seq x y z
N PHE A 1 4.00 -3.75 -9.08
CA PHE A 1 5.27 -3.99 -8.35
C PHE A 1 5.58 -5.48 -8.29
N PRO A 2 6.14 -6.08 -9.35
CA PRO A 2 6.46 -7.51 -9.41
C PRO A 2 7.81 -7.83 -8.72
N SER A 3 8.01 -7.31 -7.51
CA SER A 3 9.27 -7.42 -6.77
C SER A 3 9.53 -8.85 -6.30
N LEU A 4 10.78 -9.31 -6.36
CA LEU A 4 11.16 -10.66 -5.93
C LEU A 4 11.26 -10.80 -4.41
N TYR A 5 11.77 -9.77 -3.72
CA TYR A 5 11.87 -9.69 -2.26
C TYR A 5 11.98 -8.23 -1.83
N GLU A 6 11.06 -7.75 -0.99
CA GLU A 6 11.17 -6.46 -0.32
C GLU A 6 10.49 -6.55 1.05
N GLY A 7 10.99 -5.78 2.03
CA GLY A 7 10.31 -5.58 3.30
C GLY A 7 9.07 -4.72 3.08
N LEU A 8 9.19 -3.41 3.33
CA LEU A 8 8.14 -2.45 3.05
C LEU A 8 8.61 -1.41 2.01
N PRO A 9 8.19 -1.53 0.74
CA PRO A 9 8.55 -0.59 -0.31
C PRO A 9 7.83 0.75 -0.10
N VAL A 10 8.58 1.83 0.19
CA VAL A 10 8.00 3.17 0.37
C VAL A 10 7.32 3.66 -0.91
N THR A 11 7.84 3.31 -2.08
CA THR A 11 7.23 3.67 -3.37
C THR A 11 5.81 3.12 -3.55
N VAL A 12 5.53 1.94 -2.97
CA VAL A 12 4.20 1.34 -2.98
C VAL A 12 3.27 2.03 -2.00
N VAL A 13 3.79 2.50 -0.87
CA VAL A 13 3.06 3.33 0.10
C VAL A 13 2.67 4.67 -0.54
N GLU A 14 3.61 5.33 -1.22
CA GLU A 14 3.37 6.61 -1.92
C GLU A 14 2.32 6.48 -3.03
N ALA A 15 2.41 5.42 -3.85
CA ALA A 15 1.43 5.17 -4.90
C ALA A 15 0.01 4.98 -4.34
N GLN A 16 -0.12 4.22 -3.25
CA GLN A 16 -1.40 4.06 -2.54
C GLN A 16 -1.89 5.37 -1.94
N ALA A 17 -1.02 6.16 -1.30
CA ALA A 17 -1.39 7.46 -0.74
C ALA A 17 -1.87 8.45 -1.82
N ALA A 18 -1.30 8.37 -3.03
CA ALA A 18 -1.74 9.14 -4.19
C ALA A 18 -3.10 8.69 -4.79
N GLY A 19 -3.74 7.68 -4.19
CA GLY A 19 -5.03 7.14 -4.63
C GLY A 19 -4.94 6.18 -5.81
N LEU A 20 -3.74 5.67 -6.13
CA LEU A 20 -3.53 4.77 -7.27
C LEU A 20 -3.82 3.30 -6.89
N PRO A 21 -4.52 2.56 -7.76
CA PRO A 21 -4.63 1.12 -7.61
C PRO A 21 -3.26 0.47 -7.78
N CYS A 22 -2.95 -0.51 -6.93
CA CYS A 22 -1.64 -1.15 -6.89
C CYS A 22 -1.77 -2.67 -6.96
N ILE A 23 -1.12 -3.31 -7.94
CA ILE A 23 -0.89 -4.76 -7.94
C ILE A 23 0.54 -5.00 -7.51
N ILE A 24 0.68 -5.78 -6.43
CA ILE A 24 1.93 -5.96 -5.69
C ILE A 24 2.23 -7.45 -5.62
N SER A 25 3.50 -7.82 -5.77
CA SER A 25 3.95 -9.20 -5.61
C SER A 25 3.59 -9.76 -4.23
N ASP A 26 3.18 -11.03 -4.17
CA ASP A 26 3.01 -11.76 -2.92
C ASP A 26 4.32 -12.02 -2.16
N LYS A 27 5.48 -11.72 -2.76
CA LYS A 27 6.78 -11.76 -2.06
C LYS A 27 7.09 -10.50 -1.25
N VAL A 28 6.30 -9.44 -1.41
CA VAL A 28 6.32 -8.26 -0.52
C VAL A 28 5.48 -8.56 0.72
N THR A 29 5.84 -7.97 1.87
CA THR A 29 5.11 -8.16 3.14
C THR A 29 3.63 -7.82 3.01
N GLU A 30 2.78 -8.45 3.82
CA GLU A 30 1.34 -8.14 3.83
C GLU A 30 1.05 -6.73 4.33
N GLU A 31 1.92 -6.19 5.18
CA GLU A 31 1.87 -4.81 5.71
C GLU A 31 1.88 -3.74 4.61
N VAL A 32 2.31 -4.07 3.40
CA VAL A 32 2.30 -3.14 2.26
C VAL A 32 0.87 -2.78 1.81
N ILE A 33 -0.16 -3.55 2.18
CA ILE A 33 -1.54 -3.30 1.76
C ILE A 33 -2.21 -2.35 2.74
N LEU A 34 -2.21 -1.06 2.38
CA LEU A 34 -2.70 0.02 3.24
C LEU A 34 -4.10 0.50 2.83
N THR A 35 -4.50 0.23 1.58
CA THR A 35 -5.69 0.84 0.97
C THR A 35 -6.53 -0.19 0.22
N PRO A 36 -7.85 0.06 0.05
CA PRO A 36 -8.73 -0.87 -0.66
C PRO A 36 -8.36 -1.09 -2.14
N GLY A 37 -7.63 -0.14 -2.73
CA GLY A 37 -7.14 -0.21 -4.12
C GLY A 37 -5.88 -1.04 -4.31
N ALA A 38 -5.29 -1.57 -3.24
CA ALA A 38 -4.09 -2.40 -3.31
C ALA A 38 -4.43 -3.88 -3.22
N LYS A 39 -3.80 -4.68 -4.07
CA LYS A 39 -3.99 -6.13 -4.16
C LYS A 39 -2.65 -6.83 -4.30
N ARG A 40 -2.48 -7.95 -3.59
CA ARG A 40 -1.34 -8.85 -3.78
C ARG A 40 -1.66 -9.89 -4.85
N LEU A 41 -0.67 -10.20 -5.69
CA LEU A 41 -0.76 -11.21 -6.74
C LEU A 41 0.51 -12.04 -6.76
N SER A 42 0.35 -13.36 -6.90
CA SER A 42 1.51 -14.26 -6.91
C SER A 42 2.36 -14.09 -8.15
N LEU A 43 3.69 -14.12 -7.96
CA LEU A 43 4.64 -14.18 -9.07
C LEU A 43 4.58 -15.52 -9.82
N GLU A 44 3.99 -16.55 -9.21
CA GLU A 44 3.78 -17.85 -9.86
C GLU A 44 2.63 -17.81 -10.86
N LYS A 45 1.80 -16.76 -10.84
CA LYS A 45 0.80 -16.52 -11.88
C LYS A 45 1.46 -16.01 -13.15
N GLY A 46 0.89 -16.42 -14.30
CA GLY A 46 1.40 -16.03 -15.61
C GLY A 46 1.21 -14.53 -15.89
N TYR A 47 1.94 -14.02 -16.87
CA TYR A 47 1.83 -12.62 -17.28
C TYR A 47 0.40 -12.23 -17.72
N ASP A 48 -0.36 -13.19 -18.26
CA ASP A 48 -1.77 -12.98 -18.67
C ASP A 48 -2.67 -12.65 -17.48
N ASP A 49 -2.47 -13.32 -16.33
CA ASP A 49 -3.22 -13.02 -15.10
C ASP A 49 -2.91 -11.62 -14.59
N TRP A 50 -1.63 -11.24 -14.59
CA TRP A 50 -1.19 -9.90 -14.19
C TRP A 50 -1.77 -8.83 -15.11
N ALA A 51 -1.70 -9.03 -16.42
CA ALA A 51 -2.26 -8.12 -17.40
C ALA A 51 -3.79 -7.98 -17.23
N GLY A 52 -4.50 -9.09 -17.04
CA GLY A 52 -5.95 -9.10 -16.81
C GLY A 52 -6.35 -8.32 -15.56
N GLU A 53 -5.62 -8.49 -14.46
CA GLU A 53 -5.86 -7.74 -13.21
C GLU A 53 -5.57 -6.24 -13.38
N ILE A 54 -4.49 -5.88 -14.09
CA ILE A 54 -4.16 -4.47 -14.38
C ILE A 54 -5.28 -3.83 -15.21
N VAL A 55 -5.70 -4.47 -16.30
CA VAL A 55 -6.77 -3.98 -17.18
C VAL A 55 -8.09 -3.86 -16.40
N SER A 56 -8.41 -4.82 -15.55
CA SER A 56 -9.60 -4.80 -14.69
C SER A 56 -9.60 -3.59 -13.74
N LEU A 57 -8.46 -3.26 -13.13
CA LEU A 57 -8.34 -2.08 -12.26
C LEU A 57 -8.45 -0.77 -13.02
N VAL A 58 -7.82 -0.67 -14.20
CA VAL A 58 -7.88 0.54 -15.04
C VAL A 58 -9.31 0.80 -15.52
N ASN A 59 -10.02 -0.24 -15.96
CA ASN A 59 -11.39 -0.12 -16.46
C ASN A 59 -12.39 0.36 -15.39
N LYS A 60 -12.12 0.08 -14.11
CA LYS A 60 -12.93 0.59 -13.00
C LYS A 60 -12.70 2.06 -12.70
N GLN A 61 -11.74 2.73 -13.38
CA GLN A 61 -11.37 4.15 -13.20
C GLN A 61 -11.28 4.57 -11.73
N THR A 62 -10.75 3.68 -10.88
CA THR A 62 -10.88 3.86 -9.45
C THR A 62 -9.75 4.72 -8.93
N LYS A 63 -10.02 6.01 -8.77
CA LYS A 63 -9.19 6.90 -7.96
C LYS A 63 -9.80 6.94 -6.56
N PHE A 64 -9.00 6.57 -5.58
CA PHE A 64 -9.46 6.48 -4.19
C PHE A 64 -9.00 7.71 -3.41
N ASP A 65 -9.87 8.25 -2.56
CA ASP A 65 -9.42 9.08 -1.45
C ASP A 65 -8.92 8.16 -0.34
N ASN A 66 -7.60 8.00 -0.29
CA ASN A 66 -6.93 7.07 0.62
C ASN A 66 -6.43 7.74 1.91
N ARG A 67 -6.67 9.04 2.10
CA ARG A 67 -6.10 9.80 3.23
C ARG A 67 -6.36 9.12 4.58
N GLU A 68 -7.61 8.80 4.86
CA GLU A 68 -7.99 8.19 6.14
C GLU A 68 -7.44 6.76 6.31
N ALA A 69 -7.30 6.02 5.20
CA ALA A 69 -6.70 4.69 5.25
C ALA A 69 -5.21 4.77 5.61
N ILE A 70 -4.47 5.71 5.00
CA ILE A 70 -3.06 5.97 5.28
C ILE A 70 -2.83 6.43 6.72
N ILE A 71 -3.67 7.35 7.22
CA ILE A 71 -3.60 7.82 8.63
C ILE A 71 -3.81 6.66 9.59
N ARG A 72 -4.89 5.87 9.40
CA ARG A 72 -5.18 4.71 10.27
C ARG A 72 -4.11 3.64 10.22
N ALA A 73 -3.42 3.49 9.09
CA ALA A 73 -2.31 2.56 8.96
C ALA A 73 -1.00 3.09 9.58
N GLY A 74 -0.96 4.34 10.06
CA GLY A 74 0.21 4.91 10.75
C GLY A 74 1.26 5.51 9.81
N TYR A 75 0.92 5.76 8.54
CA TYR A 75 1.84 6.29 7.52
C TYR A 75 1.68 7.79 7.26
N ASP A 76 0.88 8.50 8.05
CA ASP A 76 0.84 9.97 8.06
C ASP A 76 1.82 10.54 9.08
N ILE A 77 2.73 11.39 8.62
CA ILE A 77 3.82 11.91 9.45
C ILE A 77 3.33 12.79 10.61
N ALA A 78 2.30 13.61 10.39
CA ALA A 78 1.80 14.52 11.41
C ALA A 78 1.12 13.73 12.55
N HIS A 79 0.28 12.76 12.20
CA HIS A 79 -0.38 11.87 13.13
C HIS A 79 0.62 11.01 13.91
N THR A 80 1.54 10.33 13.20
CA THR A 80 2.50 9.42 13.82
C THR A 80 3.51 10.15 14.73
N THR A 81 3.88 11.39 14.39
CA THR A 81 4.72 12.23 15.27
C THR A 81 4.01 12.55 16.59
N GLY A 82 2.71 12.82 16.56
CA GLY A 82 1.92 13.05 17.78
C GLY A 82 1.90 11.83 18.71
N ILE A 83 1.68 10.64 18.15
CA ILE A 83 1.70 9.38 18.91
C ILE A 83 3.08 9.15 19.55
N LEU A 84 4.16 9.28 18.78
CA LEU A 84 5.51 9.08 19.28
C LEU A 84 5.85 10.10 20.37
N THR A 85 5.49 11.37 20.17
CA THR A 85 5.71 12.43 21.16
C THR A 85 5.03 12.09 22.48
N GLN A 86 3.74 11.70 22.43
CA GLN A 86 3.01 11.32 23.63
C GLN A 86 3.66 10.12 24.33
N TYR A 87 4.02 9.08 23.56
CA TYR A 87 4.67 7.89 24.09
C TYR A 87 5.96 8.21 24.87
N TYR A 88 6.80 9.10 24.35
CA TYR A 88 8.04 9.48 25.02
C TYR A 88 7.83 10.43 26.20
N LEU A 89 6.78 11.26 26.20
CA LEU A 89 6.45 12.12 27.33
C LEU A 89 5.78 11.37 28.50
N GLU A 90 5.03 10.31 28.23
CA GLU A 90 4.37 9.50 29.27
C GLU A 90 5.27 8.46 29.92
N LYS A 91 6.35 8.05 29.24
CA LYS A 91 7.29 7.03 29.72
C LYS A 91 8.57 7.59 30.36
N VAL A 92 8.60 8.89 30.66
CA VAL A 92 9.66 9.56 31.44
C VAL A 92 9.09 10.01 32.78
#